data_AF-A0A2P6R7S9-F1
#
_entry.id   AF-A0A2P6R7S9-F1
#
_cell.length_a   1.000
_cell.length_b   1.000
_cell.length_c   1.000
_cell.angle_alpha   90.00
_cell.angle_beta   90.00
_cell.angle_gamma   90.00
#
_symmetry.space_group_name_H-M   'P 1'
#
loop_
_entity.id
_entity.type
_entity.pdbx_description
1 polymer ?
#
loop_
_entity_poly.entity_id
_entity_poly.type
_entity_poly.pdbx_seq_one_letter_code
_entity_poly.pdbx_strand_id
1 'polypeptide(L)' 'MDGLLNSCYAEERVMVFMMNLKDQVDPNFLRPGQIDVHIHFPLYDFTAFRNLGMSYLGVKEHNLSFYLQSI' A
#
# COMPACT_ATOMS: atom_id res chain seq x y z
N MET A 1 13.24 21.68 -6.90
CA MET A 1 12.35 21.05 -7.90
C MET A 1 13.28 20.27 -8.80
N ASP A 2 13.48 19.03 -8.41
CA ASP A 2 14.67 18.27 -8.76
C ASP A 2 14.34 17.40 -9.96
N GLY A 3 15.23 17.36 -10.95
CA GLY A 3 15.03 16.81 -12.30
C GLY A 3 14.64 15.34 -12.40
N LEU A 4 14.33 14.66 -11.30
CA LEU A 4 13.85 13.28 -11.25
C LEU A 4 12.51 13.13 -12.00
N LEU A 5 11.54 14.01 -11.73
CA LEU A 5 10.23 14.01 -12.41
C LEU A 5 10.27 14.66 -13.81
N ASN A 6 11.25 15.52 -14.06
CA ASN A 6 11.38 16.21 -15.35
C ASN A 6 12.09 15.35 -16.42
N SER A 7 12.75 14.26 -16.01
CA SER A 7 13.38 13.29 -16.93
C SER A 7 12.38 12.45 -17.74
N CYS A 8 11.08 12.57 -17.44
CA CYS A 8 10.01 11.70 -17.92
C CYS A 8 9.38 12.10 -19.27
N TYR A 9 9.79 13.21 -19.89
CA TYR A 9 9.15 13.67 -21.12
C TYR A 9 9.50 12.83 -22.38
N ALA A 10 10.35 11.81 -22.26
CA ALA A 10 10.88 11.04 -23.40
C ALA A 10 10.71 9.52 -23.32
N GLU A 11 10.20 8.94 -22.22
CA GLU A 11 10.06 7.48 -22.07
C GLU A 11 8.82 7.07 -21.26
N GLU A 12 8.19 5.97 -21.67
CA GLU A 12 7.08 5.34 -20.94
C GLU A 12 7.60 4.58 -19.71
N ARG A 13 7.54 5.21 -18.53
CA ARG A 13 8.01 4.63 -17.27
C ARG A 13 6.93 4.68 -16.19
N VAL A 14 6.85 3.61 -15.38
CA VAL A 14 6.06 3.59 -14.14
C VAL A 14 7.01 3.82 -12.97
N MET A 15 6.71 4.83 -12.15
CA MET A 15 7.46 5.13 -10.92
C MET A 15 6.64 4.76 -9.69
N VAL A 16 7.28 4.14 -8.70
CA VAL A 16 6.64 3.76 -7.42
C VAL A 16 7.34 4.49 -6.29
N PHE A 17 6.56 5.25 -5.52
CA PHE A 17 7.02 5.96 -4.33
C PHE A 17 6.34 5.37 -3.09
N MET A 18 7.08 5.24 -2.00
CA MET A 18 6.54 4.87 -0.69
C MET A 18 6.53 6.10 0.21
N MET A 19 5.40 6.35 0.87
CA MET A 19 5.22 7.45 1.83
C MET A 19 4.58 6.91 3.11
N ASN A 20 5.06 7.36 4.27
CA ASN A 20 4.52 6.95 5.57
C ASN A 20 3.25 7.71 5.94
N LEU A 21 3.20 9.02 5.63
CA LEU A 21 2.08 9.91 5.94
C LEU A 21 1.77 10.78 4.74
N LYS A 22 0.57 10.63 4.17
CA LYS A 22 0.13 11.40 3.02
C LYS A 22 0.11 12.91 3.30
N ASP A 23 -0.31 13.29 4.50
CA ASP A 23 -0.47 14.70 4.90
C ASP A 23 0.86 15.44 5.11
N GLN A 24 1.97 14.71 5.14
CA GLN A 24 3.32 15.28 5.25
C GLN A 24 4.03 15.36 3.89
N VAL A 25 3.38 14.95 2.81
CA VAL A 25 3.91 15.05 1.45
C VAL A 25 3.67 16.47 0.92
N ASP A 26 4.66 17.03 0.23
CA ASP A 26 4.49 18.32 -0.45
C ASP A 26 3.26 18.25 -1.38
N PRO A 27 2.25 19.13 -1.22
CA PRO A 27 1.05 19.16 -2.03
C PRO A 27 1.32 19.18 -3.55
N ASN A 28 2.50 19.62 -3.98
CA ASN A 28 2.93 19.58 -5.37
C ASN A 28 2.98 18.16 -5.94
N PHE A 29 3.37 17.15 -5.15
CA PHE A 29 3.36 15.73 -5.57
C PHE A 29 1.95 15.14 -5.66
N LEU A 30 0.98 15.72 -4.95
CA LEU A 30 -0.41 15.29 -4.99
C LEU A 30 -1.18 15.87 -6.18
N ARG A 31 -0.54 16.74 -7.00
CA ARG A 31 -1.16 17.30 -8.19
C ARG A 31 -1.26 16.25 -9.30
N PRO A 32 -2.31 16.30 -10.13
CA PRO A 32 -2.43 15.45 -11.32
C PRO A 32 -1.18 15.54 -12.21
N GLY A 33 -0.69 14.40 -12.71
CA GLY A 33 0.51 14.31 -13.55
C GLY A 33 1.83 14.16 -12.78
N GLN A 34 1.80 14.08 -11.45
CA GLN A 34 2.96 13.68 -10.64
C GLN A 34 2.75 12.30 -9.99
N ILE A 35 1.75 12.19 -9.11
CA ILE A 35 1.32 10.91 -8.52
C ILE A 35 -0.15 10.71 -8.82
N ASP A 36 -0.43 9.89 -9.83
CA ASP A 36 -1.80 9.67 -10.31
C ASP A 36 -2.54 8.60 -9.50
N VAL A 37 -1.83 7.63 -8.93
CA VAL A 37 -2.43 6.50 -8.19
C VAL A 37 -1.95 6.48 -6.75
N HIS A 38 -2.90 6.48 -5.81
CA HIS A 38 -2.66 6.45 -4.38
C HIS A 38 -3.21 5.15 -3.80
N ILE A 39 -2.32 4.26 -3.37
CA ILE A 39 -2.70 3.01 -2.69
C ILE A 39 -2.44 3.18 -1.20
N HIS A 40 -3.50 3.08 -0.40
CA HIS A 40 -3.39 3.11 1.06
C HIS A 40 -3.12 1.69 1.58
N PHE A 41 -2.06 1.53 2.37
CA PHE A 41 -1.73 0.30 3.10
C PHE A 41 -2.12 0.47 4.57
N PRO A 42 -3.36 0.13 4.97
CA PRO A 42 -3.78 0.24 6.35
C PRO A 42 -3.03 -0.78 7.23
N LEU A 43 -3.16 -0.60 8.54
CA LEU A 43 -2.77 -1.64 9.50
C LEU A 43 -3.55 -2.94 9.23
N TYR A 44 -2.95 -4.05 9.65
CA TYR A 44 -3.54 -5.37 9.51
C TYR A 44 -4.93 -5.44 10.14
N ASP A 45 -5.92 -5.82 9.33
CA ASP A 45 -7.21 -6.24 9.80
C ASP A 45 -7.24 -7.77 9.99
N PHE A 46 -8.33 -8.27 10.58
CA PHE A 46 -8.49 -9.70 10.82
C PHE A 46 -8.41 -10.52 9.52
N THR A 47 -8.93 -9.99 8.42
CA THR A 47 -8.89 -10.61 7.10
C THR A 47 -7.45 -10.82 6.63
N ALA A 48 -6.63 -9.77 6.72
CA ALA A 48 -5.23 -9.81 6.36
C ALA A 48 -4.44 -10.78 7.26
N PHE A 49 -4.71 -10.81 8.57
CA PHE A 49 -4.11 -11.79 9.48
C PHE A 49 -4.47 -13.23 9.10
N ARG A 50 -5.75 -13.50 8.82
CA ARG A 50 -6.23 -14.82 8.37
C ARG A 50 -5.55 -15.22 7.06
N ASN A 51 -5.45 -14.30 6.10
CA ASN A 51 -4.79 -14.54 4.83
C ASN A 51 -3.30 -14.88 5.00
N LEU A 52 -2.60 -14.20 5.91
CA LEU A 52 -1.23 -14.56 6.25
C LEU A 52 -1.14 -15.96 6.87
N GLY A 53 -2.00 -16.28 7.83
CA GLY A 53 -2.02 -17.61 8.46
C GLY A 53 -2.29 -18.73 7.45
N MET A 54 -3.17 -18.49 6.47
CA MET A 54 -3.43 -19.41 5.37
C MET A 54 -2.24 -19.53 4.42
N SER A 55 -1.68 -18.41 3.99
CA SER A 55 -0.64 -18.36 2.96
C SER A 55 0.73 -18.84 3.45
N TYR A 56 1.09 -18.55 4.70
CA TYR A 56 2.43 -18.85 5.23
C TYR A 56 2.46 -20.09 6.11
N LEU A 57 1.37 -20.40 6.82
CA LEU A 57 1.31 -21.50 7.78
C LEU A 57 0.41 -22.65 7.33
N GLY A 58 -0.28 -22.51 6.19
CA GLY A 58 -1.18 -23.55 5.65
C GLY A 58 -2.39 -23.84 6.54
N VAL A 59 -2.75 -22.91 7.44
CA VAL A 59 -3.87 -23.12 8.36
C VAL A 59 -5.17 -23.12 7.57
N LYS A 60 -5.94 -24.21 7.65
CA LYS A 60 -7.27 -24.29 7.03
C LYS A 60 -8.28 -23.53 7.89
N GLU A 61 -9.28 -22.99 7.20
CA GLU A 61 -10.32 -22.08 7.70
C GLU A 61 -11.10 -22.57 8.93
N HIS A 62 -11.02 -23.86 9.25
CA HIS A 62 -11.83 -24.51 10.28
C HIS A 62 -11.45 -24.19 11.73
N ASN A 63 -10.32 -23.53 12.03
CA ASN A 63 -9.90 -23.28 13.43
C ASN A 63 -9.54 -21.82 13.77
N LEU A 64 -9.40 -20.92 12.80
CA LEU A 64 -8.86 -19.57 13.07
C LEU A 64 -9.96 -18.52 13.34
N SER A 65 -11.17 -18.74 12.83
CA SER A 65 -12.30 -17.79 12.93
C SER A 65 -12.86 -17.66 14.34
N PHE A 66 -12.91 -18.75 15.11
CA PHE A 66 -13.55 -18.75 16.44
C PHE A 66 -12.69 -18.16 17.56
N TYR A 67 -11.35 -18.28 17.50
CA TYR A 67 -10.49 -17.86 18.61
C TYR A 67 -10.27 -16.35 18.71
N LEU A 68 -10.47 -15.60 17.62
CA LEU A 68 -10.08 -14.19 17.55
C LEU A 68 -11.27 -13.23 17.40
N GLN A 69 -12.50 -13.75 17.27
CA GLN A 69 -13.73 -12.96 17.34
C GLN A 69 -14.16 -12.64 18.80
N SER A 70 -13.37 -13.11 19.78
CA SER A 70 -13.58 -12.92 21.22
C SER A 70 -12.59 -11.94 21.87
N ILE A 71 -11.76 -11.26 21.07
CA ILE A 71 -10.88 -10.15 21.47
C ILE A 71 -11.42 -8.88 20.82
#